data_AF-A0A7V1ANV5-F1
#
_entry.id   AF-A0A7V1ANV5-F1
#
_cell.length_a   1.000
_cell.length_b   1.000
_cell.length_c   1.000
_cell.angle_alpha   90.00
_cell.angle_beta   90.00
_cell.angle_gamma   90.00
#
_symmetry.space_group_name_H-M   'P 1'
#
loop_
_entity.id
_entity.type
_entity.pdbx_description
1 polymer ?
#
loop_
_entity_poly.entity_id
_entity_poly.type
_entity_poly.pdbx_seq_one_letter_code
_entity_poly.pdbx_strand_id
1 'polypeptide(L)'
;MKTFYKTLLFLLLSAAVVNPVFAQHKYSQEEVQGLIENAPNAADYPQASAVILLHQKILTVHEDGSSTLDEHLLIKILKHRGKQKYGDQKRKYNAETDSIQVLRAVTYKFGGK
;
A
#
# COMPACT_ATOMS: atom_id res chain seq x y z
N MET A 1 33.74 -57.65 12.76
CA MET A 1 34.05 -56.46 13.57
C MET A 1 33.64 -55.22 12.78
N LYS A 2 32.63 -54.47 13.27
CA LYS A 2 32.23 -53.08 12.90
C LYS A 2 31.73 -52.82 11.47
N THR A 3 30.41 -52.84 11.25
CA THR A 3 29.44 -51.70 11.16
C THR A 3 29.44 -50.99 9.80
N PHE A 4 28.46 -51.23 8.92
CA PHE A 4 27.21 -50.45 8.81
C PHE A 4 27.48 -48.95 8.81
N TYR A 5 27.48 -48.26 7.66
CA TYR A 5 27.12 -46.83 7.59
C TYR A 5 26.77 -46.43 6.13
N LYS A 6 25.45 -46.35 5.87
CA LYS A 6 24.76 -45.32 5.08
C LYS A 6 25.05 -45.27 3.57
N THR A 7 24.27 -45.90 2.69
CA THR A 7 22.90 -45.52 2.27
C THR A 7 22.55 -44.05 2.50
N LEU A 8 22.02 -43.41 1.45
CA LEU A 8 21.31 -42.13 1.43
C LEU A 8 22.14 -40.90 0.99
N LEU A 9 22.49 -40.88 -0.30
CA LEU A 9 22.70 -39.64 -1.04
C LEU A 9 21.31 -39.04 -1.38
N PHE A 10 20.60 -38.52 -0.37
CA PHE A 10 19.37 -37.75 -0.57
C PHE A 10 19.71 -36.25 -0.64
N LEU A 11 19.47 -35.67 -1.82
CA LEU A 11 18.82 -34.37 -2.00
C LEU A 11 19.03 -33.35 -0.86
N LEU A 12 20.02 -32.47 -1.03
CA LEU A 12 19.95 -31.11 -0.51
C LEU A 12 20.10 -30.12 -1.66
N LEU A 13 19.21 -30.28 -2.65
CA LEU A 13 18.74 -29.17 -3.47
C LEU A 13 17.71 -28.42 -2.61
N SER A 14 18.15 -27.77 -1.53
CA SER A 14 17.36 -26.72 -0.93
C SER A 14 17.46 -25.53 -1.89
N ALA A 15 16.67 -25.60 -2.97
CA ALA A 15 16.20 -24.40 -3.61
C ALA A 15 15.66 -23.55 -2.46
N ALA A 16 16.38 -22.48 -2.12
CA ALA A 16 15.80 -21.38 -1.38
C ALA A 16 14.67 -20.89 -2.29
N VAL A 17 13.48 -21.47 -2.10
CA VAL A 17 12.24 -20.87 -2.56
C VAL A 17 12.18 -19.61 -1.72
N VAL A 18 12.80 -18.55 -2.23
CA VAL A 18 12.61 -17.19 -1.76
C VAL A 18 11.15 -16.95 -2.06
N ASN A 19 10.30 -17.31 -1.09
CA ASN A 19 8.88 -17.07 -1.12
C ASN A 19 8.73 -15.56 -1.32
N PRO A 20 8.31 -15.06 -2.51
CA PRO A 20 8.05 -13.65 -2.66
C PRO A 20 6.64 -13.41 -2.09
N VAL A 21 6.43 -13.81 -0.84
CA VAL A 21 5.08 -13.88 -0.28
C VAL A 21 4.53 -12.48 0.02
N PHE A 22 5.36 -11.44 0.02
CA PHE A 22 4.90 -10.05 0.02
C PHE A 22 5.89 -9.14 -0.70
N ALA A 23 5.89 -9.16 -2.04
CA ALA A 23 6.51 -8.03 -2.75
C ALA A 23 5.69 -6.77 -2.44
N GLN A 24 6.26 -5.87 -1.65
CA GLN A 24 5.70 -4.55 -1.36
C GLN A 24 5.55 -3.78 -2.68
N HIS A 25 4.35 -3.75 -3.24
CA HIS A 25 4.08 -3.01 -4.46
C HIS A 25 3.98 -1.52 -4.14
N LYS A 26 4.99 -0.74 -4.50
CA LYS A 26 4.96 0.72 -4.42
C LYS A 26 4.38 1.27 -5.72
N TYR A 27 3.31 2.06 -5.62
CA TYR A 27 2.67 2.65 -6.80
C TYR A 27 3.56 3.71 -7.45
N SER A 28 3.81 3.56 -8.74
CA SER A 28 4.50 4.55 -9.56
C SER A 28 3.61 5.76 -9.89
N GLN A 29 4.18 6.83 -10.43
CA GLN A 29 3.41 7.99 -10.88
C GLN A 29 2.46 7.63 -12.03
N GLU A 30 2.93 6.77 -12.94
CA GLU A 30 2.19 6.30 -14.11
C GLU A 30 0.98 5.45 -13.69
N GLU A 31 1.16 4.57 -12.70
CA GLU A 31 0.07 3.76 -12.15
C GLU A 31 -0.99 4.62 -11.46
N VAL A 32 -0.56 5.60 -10.65
CA VAL A 32 -1.46 6.57 -10.03
C VAL A 32 -2.21 7.38 -11.08
N GLN A 33 -1.53 7.80 -12.15
CA GLN A 33 -2.16 8.52 -13.25
C GLN A 33 -3.20 7.65 -13.97
N GLY A 34 -2.89 6.38 -14.22
CA GLY A 34 -3.84 5.42 -14.77
C GLY A 34 -5.09 5.25 -13.90
N LEU A 35 -4.95 5.24 -12.58
CA LEU A 35 -6.10 5.21 -11.66
C LEU A 35 -6.96 6.49 -11.75
N ILE A 36 -6.34 7.65 -11.98
CA ILE A 36 -7.05 8.93 -12.13
C ILE A 36 -7.82 8.97 -13.46
N GLU A 37 -7.18 8.53 -14.55
CA GLU A 37 -7.75 8.55 -15.91
C GLU A 37 -8.93 7.58 -16.04
N ASN A 38 -8.82 6.41 -15.39
CA ASN A 38 -9.88 5.40 -15.39
C ASN A 38 -10.88 5.57 -14.22
N ALA A 39 -10.80 6.68 -13.48
CA ALA A 39 -11.69 6.91 -12.35
C ALA A 39 -13.15 7.02 -12.81
N PRO A 40 -14.11 6.38 -12.10
CA PRO A 40 -15.52 6.44 -12.46
C PRO A 40 -16.10 7.85 -12.29
N ASN A 41 -17.16 8.11 -13.05
CA ASN A 41 -17.91 9.35 -12.98
C ASN A 41 -18.94 9.31 -11.85
N ALA A 42 -19.46 10.49 -11.49
CA ALA A 42 -20.52 10.60 -10.49
C ALA A 42 -21.83 9.91 -10.93
N ALA A 43 -22.06 9.78 -12.24
CA ALA A 43 -23.20 9.08 -12.81
C ALA A 43 -23.18 7.58 -12.51
N ASP A 44 -22.00 6.97 -12.44
CA ASP A 44 -21.82 5.55 -12.14
C ASP A 44 -22.16 5.23 -10.68
N TYR A 45 -22.01 6.22 -9.79
CA TYR A 45 -22.27 6.10 -8.35
C TYR A 45 -23.13 7.26 -7.83
N PRO A 46 -24.40 7.36 -8.23
CA PRO A 46 -25.23 8.53 -7.97
C PRO A 46 -25.50 8.77 -6.48
N GLN A 47 -25.37 7.75 -5.63
CA GLN A 47 -25.54 7.87 -4.18
C GLN A 47 -24.22 8.06 -3.44
N ALA A 48 -23.07 7.83 -4.07
CA ALA A 48 -21.78 8.00 -3.41
C ALA A 48 -21.41 9.49 -3.26
N SER A 49 -20.68 9.80 -2.19
CA SER A 49 -20.08 11.13 -1.98
C SER A 49 -18.66 11.23 -2.53
N ALA A 50 -17.97 10.10 -2.60
CA ALA A 50 -16.61 9.92 -3.08
C ALA A 50 -16.37 8.43 -3.40
N VAL A 51 -15.31 8.15 -4.15
CA VAL A 51 -14.82 6.80 -4.46
C VAL A 51 -13.36 6.73 -4.04
N ILE A 52 -13.00 5.68 -3.30
CA ILE A 52 -11.61 5.38 -2.99
C ILE A 52 -11.03 4.64 -4.19
N LEU A 53 -10.10 5.27 -4.90
CA LEU A 53 -9.43 4.69 -6.07
C LEU A 53 -8.24 3.83 -5.66
N LEU A 54 -7.57 4.24 -4.58
CA LEU A 54 -6.47 3.51 -3.98
C LEU A 54 -6.49 3.71 -2.46
N HIS A 55 -6.37 2.62 -1.72
CA HIS A 55 -6.01 2.64 -0.31
C HIS A 55 -5.10 1.46 0.00
N GLN A 56 -3.80 1.74 0.07
CA GLN A 56 -2.79 0.76 0.39
C GLN A 56 -2.07 1.15 1.68
N LYS A 57 -1.84 0.17 2.54
CA LYS A 57 -1.02 0.28 3.74
C LYS A 57 0.01 -0.82 3.71
N ILE A 58 1.27 -0.47 3.80
CA ILE A 58 2.36 -1.44 3.94
C ILE A 58 3.01 -1.24 5.30
N LEU A 59 2.94 -2.28 6.12
CA LEU A 59 3.63 -2.34 7.40
C LEU A 59 4.91 -3.15 7.22
N THR A 60 6.04 -2.51 7.48
CA THR A 60 7.36 -3.16 7.52
C THR A 60 7.78 -3.24 8.98
N VAL A 61 8.04 -4.45 9.47
CA VAL A 61 8.61 -4.70 10.80
C VAL A 61 10.10 -4.98 10.63
N HIS A 62 10.92 -4.23 11.34
CA HIS A 62 12.38 -4.32 11.29
C HIS A 62 12.91 -5.30 12.33
N GLU A 63 14.13 -5.79 12.15
CA GLU A 63 14.75 -6.78 13.04
C GLU A 63 14.96 -6.25 14.48
N ASP A 64 15.12 -4.93 14.64
CA ASP A 64 15.24 -4.25 15.93
C ASP A 64 13.90 -4.07 16.66
N GLY A 65 12.80 -4.56 16.08
CA GLY A 65 11.45 -4.44 16.63
C GLY A 65 10.75 -3.12 16.32
N SER A 66 11.42 -2.18 15.65
CA SER A 66 10.76 -0.97 15.13
C SER A 66 9.88 -1.30 13.92
N SER A 67 8.99 -0.38 13.53
CA SER A 67 8.16 -0.58 12.34
C SER A 67 7.94 0.71 11.54
N THR A 68 7.67 0.55 10.25
CA THR A 68 7.33 1.64 9.33
C THR A 68 5.99 1.34 8.67
N LEU A 69 5.11 2.34 8.63
CA LEU A 69 3.82 2.26 7.94
C LEU A 69 3.80 3.22 6.75
N ASP A 70 3.91 2.68 5.54
CA ASP A 70 3.71 3.43 4.29
C ASP A 70 2.22 3.39 3.92
N GLU A 71 1.59 4.54 3.72
CA GLU A 71 0.20 4.63 3.26
C GLU A 71 0.07 5.42 1.96
N HIS A 72 -0.57 4.80 0.97
CA HIS A 72 -0.98 5.44 -0.28
C HIS A 72 -2.49 5.54 -0.33
N LEU A 73 -3.00 6.78 -0.47
CA LEU A 73 -4.43 7.06 -0.48
C LEU A 73 -4.78 7.99 -1.65
N LEU A 74 -5.68 7.53 -2.52
CA LEU A 74 -6.24 8.32 -3.61
C LEU A 74 -7.77 8.24 -3.56
N ILE A 75 -8.43 9.40 -3.44
CA ILE A 75 -9.87 9.49 -3.31
C ILE A 75 -10.40 10.46 -4.36
N LYS A 76 -11.34 9.98 -5.19
CA LYS A 76 -12.13 10.83 -6.08
C LYS A 76 -13.32 11.40 -5.31
N ILE A 77 -13.35 12.71 -5.15
CA ILE A 77 -14.52 13.39 -4.58
C ILE A 77 -15.58 13.58 -5.68
N LEU A 78 -16.81 13.07 -5.44
CA LEU A 78 -17.92 13.16 -6.39
C LEU A 78 -18.91 14.26 -6.03
N LYS A 79 -19.09 14.55 -4.73
CA LYS A 79 -20.07 15.53 -4.23
C LYS A 79 -19.52 16.36 -3.08
N HIS A 80 -20.16 17.50 -2.78
CA HIS A 80 -19.74 18.38 -1.69
C HIS A 80 -19.64 17.67 -0.33
N ARG A 81 -20.61 16.80 0.00
CA ARG A 81 -20.56 15.94 1.20
C ARG A 81 -19.30 15.05 1.28
N GLY A 82 -18.70 14.70 0.14
CA GLY A 82 -17.44 13.95 0.11
C GLY A 82 -16.26 14.78 0.61
N LYS A 83 -16.25 16.09 0.35
CA LYS A 83 -15.24 17.01 0.89
C LYS A 83 -15.29 17.08 2.41
N GLN A 84 -16.50 17.10 2.98
CA GLN A 84 -16.65 17.12 4.45
C GLN A 84 -16.10 15.85 5.11
N LYS A 85 -16.23 14.69 4.44
CA LYS A 85 -15.76 13.40 4.96
C LYS A 85 -14.26 13.14 4.72
N TYR A 86 -13.74 13.55 3.57
CA TYR A 86 -12.40 13.15 3.10
C TYR A 86 -11.47 14.33 2.79
N GLY A 87 -11.94 15.58 2.88
CA GLY A 87 -11.15 16.78 2.61
C GLY A 87 -10.03 16.99 3.60
N ASP A 88 -10.22 16.56 4.85
CA ASP A 88 -9.21 16.59 5.89
C ASP A 88 -8.74 15.18 6.22
N GLN A 89 -7.44 14.92 6.04
CA GLN A 89 -6.81 13.65 6.37
C GLN A 89 -6.08 13.76 7.71
N LYS A 90 -6.57 13.03 8.71
CA LYS A 90 -5.97 12.98 10.05
C LYS A 90 -5.18 11.69 10.20
N ARG A 91 -3.96 11.78 10.75
CA ARG A 91 -3.13 10.64 11.14
C ARG A 91 -2.74 10.80 12.60
N LYS A 92 -3.04 9.78 13.38
CA LYS A 92 -2.64 9.71 14.79
C LYS A 92 -1.28 9.02 14.85
N TYR A 93 -0.40 9.55 15.68
CA TYR A 93 0.89 8.97 16.00
C TYR A 93 1.22 9.30 17.46
N ASN A 94 2.12 8.53 18.06
CA ASN A 94 2.70 8.87 19.35
C ASN A 94 3.94 9.73 19.13
N ALA A 95 3.93 11.00 19.55
CA ALA A 95 5.05 11.91 19.34
C ALA A 95 6.32 11.55 20.14
N GLU A 96 6.23 10.66 21.13
CA GLU A 96 7.39 10.19 21.90
C GLU A 96 8.14 9.05 21.20
N THR A 97 7.44 8.24 20.39
CA THR A 97 8.00 7.00 19.78
C THR A 97 7.98 7.00 18.26
N ASP A 98 7.12 7.81 17.66
CA ASP A 98 6.83 7.78 16.23
C ASP A 98 7.18 9.13 15.59
N SER A 99 7.45 9.08 14.28
CA SER A 99 7.52 10.27 13.43
C SER A 99 6.61 10.08 12.21
N ILE A 100 6.05 11.18 11.71
CA ILE A 100 5.27 11.18 10.47
C ILE A 100 5.98 12.05 9.44
N GLN A 101 6.13 11.50 8.24
CA GLN A 101 6.56 12.24 7.07
C GLN A 101 5.47 12.22 5.99
N VAL A 102 5.11 13.39 5.48
CA VAL A 102 4.24 13.49 4.30
C VAL A 102 5.13 13.52 3.06
N LEU A 103 5.21 12.40 2.36
CA LEU A 103 5.99 12.31 1.12
C LEU A 103 5.33 13.08 -0.02
N ARG A 104 3.99 13.04 -0.11
CA ARG A 104 3.21 13.75 -1.12
C ARG A 104 1.76 13.96 -0.67
N ALA A 105 1.26 15.18 -0.86
CA ALA A 105 -0.15 15.52 -0.69
C ALA A 105 -0.56 16.49 -1.81
N VAL A 106 -1.41 16.02 -2.73
CA VAL A 106 -1.80 16.78 -3.92
C VAL A 106 -3.29 16.59 -4.23
N THR A 107 -3.89 17.61 -4.85
CA THR A 107 -5.25 17.53 -5.40
C THR A 107 -5.19 17.61 -6.92
N TYR A 108 -5.86 16.68 -7.60
CA TYR A 108 -6.00 16.69 -9.06
C TYR A 108 -7.39 17.22 -9.43
N LYS A 109 -7.46 18.39 -10.07
CA LYS A 109 -8.73 18.93 -10.59
C LYS A 109 -8.97 18.47 -12.03
N PHE A 110 -10.24 18.30 -12.39
CA PHE A 110 -10.63 18.06 -13.77
C PHE A 110 -10.24 19.28 -14.63
N GLY A 111 -9.51 19.06 -15.73
CA GLY A 111 -8.98 20.13 -16.58
C GLY A 111 -7.58 20.65 -16.21
N GLY A 112 -6.91 20.05 -15.22
CA GLY A 112 -5.50 20.32 -14.93
C GLY A 112 -5.24 21.72 -14.33
N LYS A 113 -5.45 21.86 -13.02
CA LYS A 113 -4.77 22.77 -12.08
C LYS A 113 -5.39 22.69 -10.68
#